data_AF-A0A9D4NMM1-F1
#
_entry.id   AF-A0A9D4NMM1-F1
#
_cell.length_a   1.000
_cell.length_b   1.000
_cell.length_c   1.000
_cell.angle_alpha   90.00
_cell.angle_beta   90.00
_cell.angle_gamma   90.00
#
_symmetry.space_group_name_H-M   'P 1'
#
loop_
_entity.id
_entity.type
_entity.pdbx_description
1 polymer ?
#
loop_
_entity_poly.entity_id
_entity_poly.type
_entity_poly.pdbx_seq_one_letter_code
_entity_poly.pdbx_strand_id
1 'polypeptide(L)'
;MRFERVHRSPSHPVTGKVRSVVAKFAFFKDREVVRRQWPELKGTPYNVFEQFPPEIQEKRRRLVPKMKEAKRDASEPGLRMIRCILMVDQ
;
A
#
# COMPACT_ATOMS: atom_id res chain seq x y z
N MET A 1 -17.62 -0.05 -11.32
CA MET A 1 -16.90 0.31 -10.09
C MET A 1 -17.84 1.06 -9.16
N ARG A 2 -18.19 0.48 -8.00
CA ARG A 2 -19.12 1.08 -7.02
C ARG A 2 -18.45 1.31 -5.68
N PHE A 3 -18.66 2.49 -5.10
CA PHE A 3 -18.13 2.87 -3.79
C PHE A 3 -19.24 2.95 -2.74
N GLU A 4 -18.94 2.53 -1.52
CA GLU A 4 -19.78 2.79 -0.35
C GLU A 4 -19.49 4.17 0.25
N ARG A 5 -18.21 4.55 0.29
CA ARG A 5 -17.76 5.80 0.90
C ARG A 5 -16.48 6.28 0.24
N VAL A 6 -16.42 7.57 -0.10
CA VAL A 6 -15.19 8.23 -0.58
C VAL A 6 -15.04 9.53 0.20
N HIS A 7 -13.86 9.75 0.77
CA HIS A 7 -13.56 10.98 1.52
C HIS A 7 -12.07 11.29 1.45
N ARG A 8 -11.70 12.50 1.90
CA ARG A 8 -10.28 12.87 2.05
C ARG A 8 -9.85 12.71 3.51
N SER A 9 -8.62 12.24 3.71
CA SER A 9 -8.01 12.08 5.02
C SER A 9 -6.64 12.79 5.06
N PRO A 10 -6.30 13.51 6.14
CA PRO A 10 -7.15 13.86 7.29
C PRO A 10 -8.31 14.80 6.92
N SER A 11 -9.32 14.92 7.79
CA SER A 11 -10.53 15.73 7.52
C SER A 11 -10.20 17.18 7.18
N HIS A 12 -9.19 17.75 7.85
CA HIS A 12 -8.72 19.10 7.63
C HIS A 12 -7.37 19.11 6.88
N PRO A 13 -7.09 20.13 6.04
CA PRO A 13 -5.78 20.30 5.44
C PRO A 13 -4.67 20.39 6.49
N VAL A 14 -3.52 19.78 6.20
CA VAL A 14 -2.31 19.92 7.00
C VAL A 14 -1.29 20.66 6.15
N THR A 15 -0.70 21.72 6.69
CA THR A 15 0.28 22.56 5.98
C THR A 15 1.39 21.71 5.38
N GLY A 16 1.67 21.89 4.09
CA GLY A 16 2.70 21.16 3.37
C GLY A 16 2.36 19.71 3.01
N LYS A 17 1.12 19.23 3.23
CA LYS A 17 0.71 17.86 2.87
C LYS A 17 -0.56 17.83 2.03
N VAL A 18 -0.50 17.11 0.91
CA VAL A 18 -1.69 16.78 0.11
C VAL A 18 -2.50 15.72 0.85
N ARG A 19 -3.79 15.96 1.05
CA ARG A 19 -4.70 15.00 1.70
C ARG A 19 -4.87 13.75 0.82
N SER A 20 -4.78 12.58 1.41
CA SER A 20 -5.05 11.32 0.71
C SER A 20 -6.55 11.17 0.45
N VAL A 21 -6.89 10.39 -0.57
CA VAL A 21 -8.27 9.97 -0.83
C VAL A 21 -8.44 8.56 -0.28
N VAL A 22 -9.45 8.36 0.56
CA VAL A 22 -9.82 7.06 1.11
C VAL A 22 -11.14 6.62 0.48
N ALA A 23 -11.09 5.53 -0.27
CA ALA A 23 -12.25 4.95 -0.94
C ALA A 23 -12.55 3.55 -0.39
N LYS A 24 -13.76 3.37 0.16
CA LYS A 24 -14.32 2.07 0.51
C LYS A 24 -15.14 1.57 -0.68
N PHE A 25 -14.67 0.50 -1.30
CA PHE A 25 -15.36 -0.17 -2.39
C PHE A 25 -16.52 -0.99 -1.85
N ALA A 26 -17.64 -1.01 -2.59
CA ALA A 26 -18.78 -1.88 -2.26
C ALA A 26 -18.50 -3.36 -2.56
N PHE A 27 -17.60 -3.62 -3.51
CA PHE A 27 -17.26 -4.98 -3.93
C PHE A 27 -15.75 -5.21 -3.87
N PHE A 28 -15.37 -6.39 -3.40
CA PHE A 28 -13.97 -6.82 -3.35
C PHE A 28 -13.33 -6.87 -4.75
N LYS A 29 -14.08 -7.31 -5.76
CA LYS A 29 -13.59 -7.39 -7.15
C LYS A 29 -13.13 -6.03 -7.68
N ASP A 30 -13.93 -4.98 -7.45
CA ASP A 30 -13.59 -3.62 -7.87
C ASP A 30 -12.32 -3.11 -7.19
N ARG A 31 -12.17 -3.38 -5.89
CA ARG A 31 -10.96 -3.04 -5.13
C ARG A 31 -9.72 -3.76 -5.68
N GLU A 32 -9.85 -5.04 -6.01
CA GLU A 32 -8.74 -5.84 -6.53
C GLU A 32 -8.30 -5.41 -7.93
N VAL A 33 -9.23 -4.97 -8.79
CA VAL A 33 -8.87 -4.38 -10.10
C VAL A 33 -7.95 -3.18 -9.91
N VAL A 34 -8.37 -2.21 -9.07
CA VAL A 34 -7.55 -1.03 -8.77
C VAL A 34 -6.22 -1.43 -8.12
N ARG A 35 -6.24 -2.38 -7.18
CA ARG A 35 -5.03 -2.88 -6.55
C ARG A 35 -4.07 -3.47 -7.56
N ARG A 36 -4.52 -4.24 -8.56
CA ARG A 36 -3.64 -4.91 -9.54
C ARG A 36 -3.05 -3.95 -10.56
N GLN A 37 -3.76 -2.87 -10.88
CA GLN A 37 -3.30 -1.85 -11.82
C GLN A 37 -2.30 -0.85 -11.23
N TRP A 38 -2.00 -0.93 -9.93
CA TRP A 38 -1.01 -0.05 -9.28
C TRP A 38 0.35 0.07 -10.00
N PRO A 39 0.92 -0.96 -10.67
CA PRO A 39 2.21 -0.83 -11.35
C PRO A 39 2.15 0.14 -12.54
N GLU A 40 0.96 0.37 -13.11
CA GLU A 40 0.75 1.32 -14.21
C GLU A 40 0.93 2.77 -13.75
N LEU A 41 0.88 3.04 -12.43
CA LEU A 41 1.14 4.36 -11.86
C LEU A 41 2.64 4.66 -11.70
N LYS A 42 3.52 3.73 -12.09
CA LYS A 42 4.97 3.93 -12.03
C LYS A 42 5.37 5.14 -12.90
N GLY A 43 6.09 6.09 -12.29
CA GLY A 43 6.50 7.33 -12.95
C GLY A 43 5.52 8.50 -12.74
N THR A 44 4.36 8.25 -12.13
CA THR A 44 3.44 9.32 -11.70
C THR A 44 3.71 9.72 -10.24
N PRO A 45 3.26 10.91 -9.79
CA PRO A 45 3.35 11.30 -8.38
C PRO A 45 2.34 10.58 -7.49
N TYR A 46 1.46 9.74 -8.06
CA TYR A 46 0.38 9.07 -7.36
C TYR A 46 0.80 7.69 -6.87
N ASN A 47 0.28 7.33 -5.70
CA ASN A 47 0.49 6.01 -5.11
C ASN A 47 -0.83 5.49 -4.54
N VAL A 48 -1.05 4.18 -4.67
CA VAL A 48 -2.22 3.49 -4.13
C VAL A 48 -1.76 2.51 -3.07
N PHE A 49 -2.33 2.62 -1.87
CA PHE A 49 -2.04 1.73 -0.75
C PHE A 49 -3.33 1.12 -0.20
N GLU A 50 -3.28 -0.17 0.14
CA GLU A 50 -4.34 -0.82 0.90
C GLU A 50 -4.28 -0.36 2.36
N GLN A 51 -5.44 -0.02 2.92
CA GLN A 51 -5.55 0.39 4.32
C GLN A 51 -5.60 -0.86 5.21
N PHE A 52 -4.69 -0.94 6.17
CA PHE A 52 -4.66 -2.01 7.17
C PHE A 52 -4.94 -1.46 8.57
N PRO A 53 -5.47 -2.30 9.48
CA PRO A 53 -5.50 -2.01 10.92
C PRO A 53 -4.13 -1.57 11.47
N PRO A 54 -4.09 -0.77 12.53
CA PRO A 54 -2.86 -0.17 13.05
C PRO A 54 -1.81 -1.22 13.49
N GLU A 55 -2.24 -2.35 14.05
CA GLU A 55 -1.36 -3.45 14.48
C GLU A 55 -0.58 -4.02 13.29
N ILE A 56 -1.25 -4.10 12.15
CA ILE A 56 -0.68 -4.58 10.90
C ILE A 56 0.28 -3.55 10.30
N GLN A 57 -0.09 -2.26 10.35
CA GLN A 57 0.78 -1.18 9.88
C GLN A 57 2.07 -1.10 10.70
N GLU A 58 1.97 -1.32 12.02
CA GLU A 58 3.14 -1.33 12.90
C GLU A 58 4.09 -2.48 12.56
N LYS A 59 3.56 -3.69 12.37
CA LYS A 59 4.35 -4.84 11.90
C LYS A 59 5.08 -4.52 10.59
N ARG A 60 4.38 -3.93 9.61
CA ARG A 60 5.00 -3.49 8.35
C ARG A 60 6.13 -2.48 8.57
N ARG A 61 5.92 -1.50 9.45
CA ARG A 61 6.93 -0.47 9.76
C ARG A 61 8.24 -1.10 10.27
N ARG A 62 8.14 -2.19 11.04
CA ARG A 62 9.30 -2.94 11.55
C ARG A 62 9.95 -3.84 10.49
N LEU A 63 9.17 -4.44 9.59
CA LEU A 63 9.68 -5.42 8.61
C LEU A 63 10.20 -4.79 7.30
N VAL A 64 9.63 -3.66 6.86
CA VAL A 64 10.03 -3.01 5.60
C VAL A 64 11.51 -2.62 5.56
N PRO A 65 12.13 -2.07 6.64
CA PRO A 65 13.56 -1.79 6.64
C PRO A 65 14.41 -3.05 6.45
N LYS A 66 14.12 -4.14 7.19
CA LYS A 66 14.82 -5.43 7.08
C LYS A 66 14.73 -6.01 5.66
N MET A 67 13.55 -5.90 5.04
CA MET A 67 13.36 -6.32 3.65
C MET A 67 14.22 -5.51 2.68
N LYS A 68 14.31 -4.19 2.87
CA LYS A 68 15.12 -3.32 2.01
C LYS A 68 16.61 -3.62 2.15
N GLU A 69 17.07 -3.88 3.37
CA GLU A 69 18.43 -4.29 3.67
C GLU A 69 18.78 -5.61 2.98
N ALA A 70 17.98 -6.67 3.18
CA ALA A 70 18.18 -7.96 2.53
C ALA A 70 18.19 -7.88 0.98
N LYS A 71 17.37 -6.99 0.39
CA LYS A 71 17.39 -6.71 -1.05
C LYS A 71 18.64 -6.00 -1.51
N ARG A 72 19.13 -5.03 -0.72
CA ARG A 72 20.35 -4.27 -1.05
C ARG A 72 21.56 -5.20 -1.03
N ASP A 73 21.60 -6.09 -0.05
CA ASP A 73 22.71 -7.02 0.14
C ASP A 73 22.63 -8.22 -0.83
N ALA A 74 21.71 -8.17 -1.82
CA ALA A 74 21.44 -9.19 -2.85
C ALA A 74 21.25 -10.62 -2.33
N SER A 75 21.02 -10.78 -1.03
CA SER A 75 20.90 -12.09 -0.38
C SER A 75 19.67 -12.85 -0.86
N GLU A 76 18.62 -12.16 -1.31
CA GLU A 76 17.34 -12.77 -1.70
C GLU A 76 16.69 -12.00 -2.87
N PRO A 77 17.06 -12.28 -4.13
CA PRO A 77 16.50 -11.67 -5.33
C PRO A 77 15.07 -12.20 -5.60
N GLY A 78 14.12 -11.85 -4.74
CA GLY A 78 12.74 -12.33 -4.80
C GLY A 78 11.89 -11.91 -3.61
N LEU A 79 12.49 -11.27 -2.61
CA LEU A 79 11.78 -10.89 -1.39
C LEU A 79 10.66 -9.87 -1.68
N ARG A 80 9.41 -10.19 -1.32
CA ARG A 80 8.28 -9.27 -1.43
C ARG A 80 7.46 -9.27 -0.14
N MET A 81 6.97 -8.10 0.23
CA MET A 81 6.02 -7.96 1.32
C MET A 81 4.62 -8.22 0.77
N ILE A 82 4.03 -9.38 1.08
CA ILE A 82 2.67 -9.72 0.68
C ILE A 82 1.82 -9.81 1.94
N ARG A 83 0.80 -8.95 2.05
CA ARG A 83 -0.18 -8.99 3.15
C ARG A 83 0.47 -9.05 4.55
N CYS A 84 1.64 -8.40 4.69
CA CYS A 84 2.44 -8.28 5.93
C CYS A 84 3.25 -9.51 6.32
N ILE A 85 3.31 -10.49 5.44
CA ILE A 85 4.23 -11.62 5.49
C ILE A 85 5.35 -11.31 4.50
N LEU A 86 6.60 -11.46 4.95
CA LEU A 86 7.76 -11.50 4.06
C LEU A 86 7.71 -12.85 3.35
N MET A 87 7.49 -12.83 2.04
CA MET A 87 7.60 -14.03 1.21
C MET A 87 8.80 -13.86 0.30
N VAL A 88 9.59 -14.92 0.15
CA VAL A 88 10.59 -15.07 -0.90
C VAL A 88 9.85 -15.72 -2.06
N ASP A 89 9.79 -15.05 -3.22
CA ASP A 89 9.35 -15.70 -4.45
C ASP A 89 10.36 -16.84 -4.74
N GLN A 90 9.92 -18.11 -4.68
CA GLN A 90 10.68 -19.29 -5.12
C GLN A 90 10.61 -19.43 -6.64
#